data_AF-A0A2A2Y2D0-F1
#
_entry.id   AF-A0A2A2Y2D0-F1
#
_cell.length_a   1.000
_cell.length_b   1.000
_cell.length_c   1.000
_cell.angle_alpha   90.00
_cell.angle_beta   90.00
_cell.angle_gamma   90.00
#
_symmetry.space_group_name_H-M   'P 1'
#
loop_
_entity.id
_entity.type
_entity.pdbx_description
1 polymer ?
#
loop_
_entity_poly.entity_id
_entity_poly.type
_entity_poly.pdbx_seq_one_letter_code
_entity_poly.pdbx_strand_id
1 'polypeptide(L)'
;MSQRHRLAFLGLLAAAFGVACTAGSDAPQAQATTDARKSSAAAPFATKARTASSAGDFTEAAKGYEDYLAALAKDGARGSADYANGLTQLAGCHYRLRDFPQAIRCYREALACETVRLGPDHEDVTGLWSILASVELRQGNAPEAERIQRKLLATEYRLHTRGRREAATILTNLAEALEAQGREHEAAQCRQEAKDIRHKLCEEC
;
A
#
# COMPACT_ATOMS: atom_id res chain seq x y z
N MET A 1 26.76 47.27 26.73
CA MET A 1 27.92 48.19 26.59
C MET A 1 29.17 47.37 26.31
N SER A 2 30.07 47.86 25.45
CA SER A 2 31.50 47.48 25.25
C SER A 2 31.83 45.98 25.01
N GLN A 3 32.47 45.53 23.93
CA GLN A 3 33.84 45.84 23.44
C GLN A 3 34.95 45.58 24.48
N ARG A 4 36.11 44.99 24.15
CA ARG A 4 36.92 45.19 22.92
C ARG A 4 38.05 44.14 22.74
N HIS A 5 38.64 44.09 21.52
CA HIS A 5 40.01 43.62 21.17
C HIS A 5 40.31 42.10 21.23
N ARG A 6 41.18 41.50 20.37
CA ARG A 6 41.99 41.89 19.17
C ARG A 6 42.17 40.61 18.31
N LEU A 7 42.13 40.60 16.95
CA LEU A 7 43.18 40.98 15.99
C LEU A 7 44.57 40.37 16.29
N ALA A 8 45.37 39.79 15.39
CA ALA A 8 45.23 39.33 13.98
C ALA A 8 46.42 38.32 13.75
N PHE A 9 47.01 37.99 12.58
CA PHE A 9 46.90 38.38 11.16
C PHE A 9 47.70 37.34 10.30
N LEU A 10 47.38 37.19 9.00
CA LEU A 10 48.20 36.55 7.94
C LEU A 10 48.44 35.02 8.09
N GLY A 11 48.84 34.28 7.03
CA GLY A 11 49.25 34.73 5.70
C GLY A 11 48.61 33.97 4.52
N LEU A 12 48.65 34.62 3.36
CA LEU A 12 48.16 34.14 2.07
C LEU A 12 49.36 33.79 1.17
N LEU A 13 49.32 32.66 0.48
CA LEU A 13 50.15 32.41 -0.70
C LEU A 13 49.40 31.52 -1.69
N ALA A 14 49.27 31.99 -2.93
CA ALA A 14 48.68 31.26 -4.03
C ALA A 14 49.72 31.12 -5.15
N ALA A 15 49.78 29.94 -5.77
CA ALA A 15 50.49 29.71 -7.02
C ALA A 15 49.71 28.64 -7.80
N ALA A 16 49.24 28.98 -9.00
CA ALA A 16 48.57 28.06 -9.89
C ALA A 16 49.53 27.65 -11.01
N PHE A 17 49.53 26.36 -11.35
CA PHE A 17 49.99 25.87 -12.65
C PHE A 17 49.12 24.67 -13.03
N GLY A 18 48.70 24.62 -14.30
CA GLY A 18 47.85 23.54 -14.81
C GLY A 18 48.38 23.02 -16.14
N VAL A 19 48.16 21.72 -16.36
CA VAL A 19 48.22 21.04 -17.66
C VAL A 19 47.02 20.09 -17.69
N ALA A 20 46.45 19.85 -18.87
CA ALA A 20 45.20 19.10 -19.04
C ALA A 20 45.41 17.78 -19.81
N CYS A 21 44.49 16.83 -19.58
CA CYS A 21 44.25 15.61 -20.39
C CYS A 21 45.39 14.54 -20.35
N THR A 22 45.14 13.23 -20.42
CA THR A 22 43.96 12.42 -20.79
C THR A 22 43.80 11.15 -19.91
N ALA A 23 42.67 10.44 -20.10
CA ALA A 23 42.44 9.01 -19.80
C ALA A 23 42.36 8.56 -18.32
N GLY A 24 41.72 7.39 -18.10
CA GLY A 24 41.62 6.73 -16.77
C GLY A 24 40.24 6.77 -16.10
N SER A 25 39.13 6.87 -16.84
CA SER A 25 37.77 6.86 -16.28
C SER A 25 37.24 5.46 -15.93
N ASP A 26 38.08 4.59 -15.36
CA ASP A 26 37.73 3.22 -14.94
C ASP A 26 37.34 3.18 -13.46
N ALA A 27 36.38 4.03 -13.08
CA ALA A 27 35.60 3.78 -11.87
C ALA A 27 34.67 2.58 -12.15
N PRO A 28 34.75 1.47 -11.39
CA PRO A 28 33.94 0.29 -11.68
C PRO A 28 32.46 0.63 -11.53
N GLN A 29 31.72 0.63 -12.64
CA GLN A 29 30.27 0.72 -12.61
C GLN A 29 29.72 -0.49 -11.83
N ALA A 30 29.26 -0.24 -10.61
CA ALA A 30 28.66 -1.26 -9.76
C ALA A 30 27.50 -1.92 -10.52
N GLN A 31 27.58 -3.25 -10.66
CA GLN A 31 26.83 -4.00 -11.67
C GLN A 31 25.32 -4.04 -11.36
N ALA A 32 24.57 -3.10 -11.94
CA ALA A 32 23.11 -3.04 -11.88
C ALA A 32 22.46 -4.10 -12.82
N THR A 33 22.86 -5.37 -12.71
CA THR A 33 22.56 -6.42 -13.71
C THR A 33 22.10 -7.77 -13.13
N THR A 34 21.60 -7.81 -11.88
CA THR A 34 21.35 -9.10 -11.19
C THR A 34 19.95 -9.34 -10.59
N ASP A 35 18.99 -8.41 -10.67
CA ASP A 35 17.64 -8.60 -10.09
C ASP A 35 16.50 -8.81 -11.10
N ALA A 36 16.60 -8.30 -12.33
CA ALA A 36 15.55 -8.41 -13.36
C ALA A 36 15.36 -9.84 -13.94
N ARG A 37 15.85 -10.89 -13.28
CA ARG A 37 15.82 -12.29 -13.79
C ARG A 37 15.33 -13.36 -12.78
N LYS A 38 14.81 -12.96 -11.60
CA LYS A 38 14.39 -13.87 -10.51
C LYS A 38 12.86 -14.13 -10.42
N SER A 39 12.14 -14.10 -11.55
CA SER A 39 10.67 -14.29 -11.58
C SER A 39 10.20 -15.30 -12.65
N SER A 40 11.12 -15.87 -13.45
CA SER A 40 10.77 -16.79 -14.55
C SER A 40 10.16 -18.13 -14.10
N ALA A 41 10.51 -18.61 -12.90
CA ALA A 41 9.90 -19.80 -12.30
C ALA A 41 8.49 -19.53 -11.77
N ALA A 42 8.19 -18.29 -11.38
CA ALA A 42 6.92 -17.88 -10.78
C ALA A 42 5.87 -17.50 -11.83
N ALA A 43 6.28 -16.84 -12.92
CA ALA A 43 5.40 -16.34 -13.98
C ALA A 43 4.40 -17.36 -14.60
N PRO A 44 4.71 -18.67 -14.76
CA PRO A 44 3.76 -19.66 -15.24
C PRO A 44 2.58 -19.86 -14.27
N PHE A 45 2.85 -19.91 -12.96
CA PHE A 45 1.83 -20.09 -11.92
C PHE A 45 0.88 -18.89 -11.86
N ALA A 46 1.42 -17.67 -11.82
CA ALA A 46 0.61 -16.45 -11.89
C ALA A 46 -0.24 -16.36 -13.17
N THR A 47 0.24 -16.89 -14.29
CA THR A 47 -0.51 -16.92 -15.56
C THR A 47 -1.66 -17.91 -15.50
N LYS A 48 -1.41 -19.15 -15.02
CA LYS A 48 -2.45 -20.17 -14.79
C LYS A 48 -3.50 -19.70 -13.77
N ALA A 49 -3.07 -19.07 -12.68
CA ALA A 49 -3.95 -18.54 -11.64
C ALA A 49 -4.88 -17.44 -12.20
N ARG A 50 -4.35 -16.56 -13.06
CA ARG A 50 -5.11 -15.50 -13.71
C ARG A 50 -6.10 -16.04 -14.74
N THR A 51 -5.74 -17.06 -15.52
CA THR A 51 -6.69 -17.68 -16.48
C THR A 51 -7.80 -18.43 -15.75
N ALA A 52 -7.50 -19.20 -14.71
CA ALA A 52 -8.50 -19.82 -13.83
C ALA A 52 -9.44 -18.78 -13.19
N SER A 53 -8.88 -17.67 -12.67
CA SER A 53 -9.66 -16.54 -12.15
C SER A 53 -10.63 -15.97 -13.19
N SER A 54 -10.18 -15.79 -14.44
CA SER A 54 -11.02 -15.28 -15.53
C SER A 54 -12.09 -16.26 -16.01
N ALA A 55 -11.88 -17.56 -15.81
CA ALA A 55 -12.86 -18.61 -16.06
C ALA A 55 -13.85 -18.81 -14.88
N GLY A 56 -13.64 -18.13 -13.76
CA GLY A 56 -14.45 -18.26 -12.54
C GLY A 56 -14.08 -19.43 -11.63
N ASP A 57 -13.05 -20.21 -11.96
CA ASP A 57 -12.52 -21.24 -11.05
C ASP A 57 -11.57 -20.61 -10.03
N PHE A 58 -12.18 -20.08 -8.97
CA PHE A 58 -11.45 -19.51 -7.84
C PHE A 58 -10.71 -20.56 -7.00
N THR A 59 -10.99 -21.85 -7.17
CA THR A 59 -10.32 -22.94 -6.44
C THR A 59 -8.98 -23.27 -7.07
N GLU A 60 -8.95 -23.43 -8.39
CA GLU A 60 -7.71 -23.64 -9.13
C GLU A 60 -6.89 -22.34 -9.24
N ALA A 61 -7.55 -21.18 -9.24
CA ALA A 61 -6.87 -19.89 -9.11
C ALA A 61 -6.15 -19.73 -7.76
N ALA A 62 -6.79 -20.09 -6.65
CA ALA A 62 -6.16 -20.03 -5.32
C ALA A 62 -4.87 -20.85 -5.28
N LYS A 63 -4.92 -22.14 -5.66
CA LYS A 63 -3.73 -23.00 -5.77
C LYS A 63 -2.64 -22.40 -6.66
N GLY A 64 -3.01 -21.85 -7.81
CA GLY A 64 -2.06 -21.21 -8.71
C GLY A 64 -1.39 -19.97 -8.11
N TYR A 65 -2.07 -19.23 -7.22
CA TYR A 65 -1.46 -18.14 -6.46
C TYR A 65 -0.65 -18.65 -5.25
N GLU A 66 -1.03 -19.76 -4.61
CA GLU A 66 -0.21 -20.43 -3.59
C GLU A 66 1.12 -20.93 -4.17
N ASP A 67 1.10 -21.62 -5.32
CA ASP A 67 2.29 -22.05 -6.06
C ASP A 67 3.18 -20.84 -6.46
N TYR A 68 2.55 -19.76 -6.93
CA TYR A 68 3.25 -18.52 -7.30
C TYR A 68 3.98 -17.89 -6.10
N LEU A 69 3.30 -17.79 -4.95
CA LEU A 69 3.87 -17.27 -3.72
C LEU A 69 4.95 -18.18 -3.14
N ALA A 70 4.80 -19.51 -3.28
CA ALA A 70 5.82 -20.47 -2.88
C ALA A 70 7.09 -20.35 -3.75
N ALA A 71 6.96 -20.14 -5.07
CA ALA A 71 8.07 -19.87 -5.96
C ALA A 71 8.79 -18.55 -5.59
N LEU A 72 8.05 -17.45 -5.46
CA LEU A 72 8.61 -16.16 -5.03
C LEU A 72 9.30 -16.24 -3.66
N ALA A 73 8.71 -16.98 -2.70
CA ALA A 73 9.29 -17.14 -1.38
C ALA A 73 10.60 -17.94 -1.41
N LYS A 74 10.71 -18.95 -2.28
CA LYS A 74 11.93 -19.73 -2.51
C LYS A 74 13.04 -18.87 -3.14
N ASP A 75 12.68 -17.99 -4.07
CA ASP A 75 13.60 -17.05 -4.73
C ASP A 75 13.94 -15.82 -3.85
N GLY A 76 13.47 -15.80 -2.59
CA GLY A 76 13.75 -14.76 -1.59
C GLY A 76 12.86 -13.51 -1.69
N ALA A 77 11.92 -13.46 -2.62
CA ALA A 77 11.14 -12.28 -2.99
C ALA A 77 9.95 -11.95 -2.06
N ARG A 78 9.95 -12.41 -0.79
CA ARG A 78 8.85 -12.18 0.17
C ARG A 78 8.56 -10.70 0.49
N GLY A 79 9.51 -9.80 0.25
CA GLY A 79 9.32 -8.35 0.40
C GLY A 79 8.99 -7.61 -0.91
N SER A 80 8.70 -8.33 -2.00
CA SER A 80 8.48 -7.74 -3.33
C SER A 80 7.02 -7.33 -3.55
N ALA A 81 6.82 -6.37 -4.47
CA ALA A 81 5.51 -6.00 -4.98
C ALA A 81 4.78 -7.20 -5.62
N ASP A 82 5.51 -8.09 -6.31
CA ASP A 82 4.98 -9.33 -6.89
C ASP A 82 4.37 -10.25 -5.81
N TYR A 83 5.02 -10.37 -4.65
CA TYR A 83 4.54 -11.19 -3.52
C TYR A 83 3.31 -10.56 -2.85
N ALA A 84 3.32 -9.24 -2.59
CA ALA A 84 2.16 -8.53 -2.05
C ALA A 84 0.94 -8.58 -2.98
N ASN A 85 1.16 -8.42 -4.29
CA ASN A 85 0.14 -8.58 -5.32
C ASN A 85 -0.39 -10.03 -5.37
N GLY A 86 0.48 -11.03 -5.34
CA GLY A 86 0.10 -12.44 -5.28
C GLY A 86 -0.78 -12.78 -4.07
N LEU A 87 -0.45 -12.24 -2.89
CA LEU A 87 -1.27 -12.37 -1.67
C LEU A 87 -2.63 -11.67 -1.81
N THR A 88 -2.66 -10.48 -2.41
CA THR A 88 -3.88 -9.70 -2.67
C THR A 88 -4.83 -10.46 -3.62
N GLN A 89 -4.28 -11.11 -4.64
CA GLN A 89 -5.02 -11.94 -5.58
C GLN A 89 -5.52 -13.25 -4.95
N LEU A 90 -4.69 -13.93 -4.15
CA LEU A 90 -5.08 -15.13 -3.39
C LEU A 90 -6.22 -14.80 -2.40
N ALA A 91 -6.11 -13.68 -1.69
CA ALA A 91 -7.16 -13.18 -0.80
C ALA A 91 -8.48 -12.92 -1.55
N GLY A 92 -8.40 -12.36 -2.76
CA GLY A 92 -9.53 -12.18 -3.66
C GLY A 92 -10.22 -13.50 -4.05
N CYS A 93 -9.44 -14.56 -4.29
CA CYS A 93 -9.95 -15.90 -4.58
C CYS A 93 -10.68 -16.50 -3.37
N HIS A 94 -10.06 -16.48 -2.19
CA HIS A 94 -10.70 -16.94 -0.95
C HIS A 94 -11.99 -16.17 -0.63
N TYR A 95 -12.02 -14.84 -0.84
CA TYR A 95 -13.24 -14.04 -0.67
C TYR A 95 -14.36 -14.46 -1.62
N ARG A 96 -14.05 -14.82 -2.89
CA ARG A 96 -15.05 -15.37 -3.83
C ARG A 96 -15.56 -16.74 -3.42
N LEU A 97 -14.70 -17.58 -2.83
CA LEU A 97 -15.07 -18.86 -2.20
C LEU A 97 -15.82 -18.69 -0.85
N ARG A 98 -15.96 -17.46 -0.35
CA ARG A 98 -16.45 -17.08 0.99
C ARG A 98 -15.61 -17.62 2.16
N ASP A 99 -14.36 -17.96 1.91
CA ASP A 99 -13.37 -18.26 2.94
C ASP A 99 -12.73 -16.95 3.44
N PHE A 100 -13.53 -16.16 4.16
CA PHE A 100 -13.08 -14.89 4.70
C PHE A 100 -11.90 -15.01 5.68
N PRO A 101 -11.74 -16.07 6.51
CA PRO A 101 -10.57 -16.23 7.38
C PRO A 101 -9.25 -16.37 6.60
N GLN A 102 -9.23 -17.14 5.50
CA GLN A 102 -8.04 -17.21 4.64
C GLN A 102 -7.80 -15.85 3.94
N ALA A 103 -8.86 -15.21 3.44
CA ALA A 103 -8.75 -13.89 2.80
C ALA A 103 -8.19 -12.82 3.76
N ILE A 104 -8.68 -12.77 5.00
CA ILE A 104 -8.21 -11.86 6.06
C ILE A 104 -6.72 -12.07 6.35
N ARG A 105 -6.24 -13.32 6.45
CA ARG A 105 -4.80 -13.58 6.61
C ARG A 105 -4.00 -13.03 5.43
N CYS A 106 -4.39 -13.38 4.20
CA CYS A 106 -3.65 -12.98 3.01
C CYS A 106 -3.64 -11.45 2.80
N TYR A 107 -4.76 -10.75 3.08
CA TYR A 107 -4.77 -9.27 3.10
C TYR A 107 -3.89 -8.68 4.20
N ARG A 108 -3.85 -9.26 5.41
CA ARG A 108 -2.96 -8.81 6.50
C ARG A 108 -1.47 -9.05 6.18
N GLU A 109 -1.12 -10.13 5.48
CA GLU A 109 0.26 -10.39 5.03
C GLU A 109 0.67 -9.43 3.90
N ALA A 110 -0.20 -9.21 2.90
CA ALA A 110 0.03 -8.21 1.84
C ALA A 110 0.21 -6.80 2.43
N LEU A 111 -0.66 -6.43 3.37
CA LEU A 111 -0.60 -5.16 4.08
C LEU A 111 0.70 -4.98 4.87
N ALA A 112 1.20 -6.04 5.53
CA ALA A 112 2.49 -5.98 6.22
C ALA A 112 3.66 -5.78 5.24
N CYS A 113 3.65 -6.49 4.10
CA CYS A 113 4.64 -6.32 3.04
C CYS A 113 4.63 -4.88 2.48
N GLU A 114 3.45 -4.35 2.14
CA GLU A 114 3.35 -3.01 1.55
C GLU A 114 3.60 -1.87 2.54
N THR A 115 3.22 -2.04 3.82
CA THR A 115 3.59 -1.07 4.88
C THR A 115 5.10 -0.92 4.99
N VAL A 116 5.87 -2.00 4.81
CA VAL A 116 7.35 -1.98 4.82
C VAL A 116 7.92 -1.43 3.50
N ARG A 117 7.33 -1.77 2.35
CA ARG A 117 7.83 -1.37 1.03
C ARG A 117 7.54 0.10 0.66
N LEU A 118 6.39 0.62 1.08
CA LEU A 118 5.83 1.91 0.64
C LEU A 118 5.60 2.92 1.78
N GLY A 119 5.56 2.45 3.03
CA GLY A 119 5.19 3.24 4.19
C GLY A 119 3.69 3.16 4.55
N PRO A 120 3.31 3.47 5.80
CA PRO A 120 1.99 3.19 6.35
C PRO A 120 0.85 4.07 5.80
N ASP A 121 1.19 5.17 5.13
CA ASP A 121 0.27 6.19 4.61
C ASP A 121 0.16 6.15 3.07
N HIS A 122 0.76 5.16 2.39
CA HIS A 122 0.70 5.03 0.93
C HIS A 122 -0.69 4.58 0.44
N GLU A 123 -1.04 4.97 -0.79
CA GLU A 123 -2.33 4.69 -1.45
C GLU A 123 -2.67 3.18 -1.50
N ASP A 124 -1.72 2.34 -1.88
CA ASP A 124 -1.89 0.87 -1.88
C ASP A 124 -2.15 0.31 -0.48
N VAL A 125 -1.51 0.89 0.54
CA VAL A 125 -1.64 0.46 1.94
C VAL A 125 -2.99 0.88 2.52
N THR A 126 -3.47 2.10 2.23
CA THR A 126 -4.83 2.52 2.61
C THR A 126 -5.91 1.77 1.82
N GLY A 127 -5.64 1.40 0.57
CA GLY A 127 -6.47 0.50 -0.23
C GLY A 127 -6.61 -0.89 0.41
N LEU A 128 -5.50 -1.52 0.80
CA LEU A 128 -5.50 -2.82 1.49
C LEU A 128 -6.24 -2.77 2.84
N TRP A 129 -6.08 -1.69 3.63
CA TRP A 129 -6.90 -1.48 4.84
C TRP A 129 -8.41 -1.40 4.51
N SER A 130 -8.81 -0.67 3.46
CA SER A 130 -10.22 -0.51 3.07
C SER A 130 -10.86 -1.84 2.62
N ILE A 131 -10.11 -2.65 1.87
CA ILE A 131 -10.52 -4.00 1.49
C ILE A 131 -10.63 -4.89 2.73
N LEU A 132 -9.63 -4.88 3.63
CA LEU A 132 -9.66 -5.67 4.86
C LEU A 132 -10.89 -5.35 5.71
N ALA A 133 -11.23 -4.07 5.92
CA ALA A 133 -12.45 -3.68 6.64
C ALA A 133 -13.73 -4.25 6.00
N SER A 134 -13.79 -4.25 4.68
CA SER A 134 -14.92 -4.83 3.93
C SER A 134 -15.02 -6.34 4.12
N VAL A 135 -13.90 -7.07 4.23
CA VAL A 135 -13.90 -8.52 4.48
C VAL A 135 -14.22 -8.85 5.94
N GLU A 136 -13.70 -8.09 6.90
CA GLU A 136 -14.03 -8.23 8.33
C GLU A 136 -15.54 -8.05 8.55
N LEU A 137 -16.15 -7.02 7.95
CA LEU A 137 -17.61 -6.80 8.00
C LEU A 137 -18.39 -7.98 7.40
N ARG A 138 -17.92 -8.55 6.28
CA ARG A 138 -18.54 -9.71 5.60
C ARG A 138 -18.35 -11.03 6.35
N GLN A 139 -17.35 -11.12 7.23
CA GLN A 139 -17.18 -12.18 8.23
C GLN A 139 -18.03 -11.94 9.50
N GLY A 140 -18.72 -10.79 9.61
CA GLY A 140 -19.52 -10.40 10.78
C GLY A 140 -18.72 -9.68 11.87
N ASN A 141 -17.44 -9.38 11.64
CA ASN A 141 -16.57 -8.65 12.58
C ASN A 141 -16.71 -7.13 12.41
N ALA A 142 -17.93 -6.62 12.60
CA ALA A 142 -18.26 -5.20 12.44
C ALA A 142 -17.43 -4.24 13.33
N PRO A 143 -17.06 -4.57 14.59
CA PRO A 143 -16.22 -3.68 15.40
C PRO A 143 -14.81 -3.47 14.84
N GLU A 144 -14.19 -4.49 14.24
CA GLU A 144 -12.88 -4.36 13.59
C GLU A 144 -13.00 -3.56 12.28
N ALA A 145 -14.08 -3.77 11.52
CA ALA A 145 -14.37 -2.96 10.35
C ALA A 145 -14.54 -1.47 10.70
N GLU A 146 -15.29 -1.13 11.75
CA GLU A 146 -15.39 0.24 12.28
C GLU A 146 -14.01 0.78 12.68
N ARG A 147 -13.22 0.01 13.44
CA ARG A 147 -11.89 0.41 13.91
C ARG A 147 -10.97 0.76 12.75
N ILE A 148 -11.04 0.02 11.65
CA ILE A 148 -10.28 0.29 10.43
C ILE A 148 -10.83 1.51 9.68
N GLN A 149 -12.15 1.62 9.46
CA GLN A 149 -12.73 2.77 8.73
C GLN A 149 -12.50 4.10 9.48
N ARG A 150 -12.60 4.12 10.82
CA ARG A 150 -12.25 5.31 11.61
C ARG A 150 -10.76 5.69 11.49
N LYS A 151 -9.85 4.70 11.41
CA LYS A 151 -8.41 4.96 11.15
C LYS A 151 -8.20 5.55 9.75
N LEU A 152 -8.88 5.02 8.73
CA LEU A 152 -8.80 5.53 7.35
C LEU A 152 -9.30 6.97 7.25
N LEU A 153 -10.45 7.27 7.86
CA LEU A 153 -11.04 8.61 7.87
C LEU A 153 -10.09 9.64 8.51
N ALA A 154 -9.50 9.29 9.67
CA ALA A 154 -8.51 10.12 10.35
C ALA A 154 -7.18 10.27 9.57
N THR A 155 -6.89 9.38 8.63
CA THR A 155 -5.74 9.50 7.73
C THR A 155 -6.03 10.37 6.51
N GLU A 156 -7.16 10.21 5.82
CA GLU A 156 -7.51 11.13 4.72
C GLU A 156 -7.73 12.56 5.22
N TYR A 157 -8.35 12.77 6.39
CA TYR A 157 -8.47 14.11 7.01
C TYR A 157 -7.14 14.68 7.51
N ARG A 158 -6.11 13.85 7.75
CA ARG A 158 -4.74 14.34 8.05
C ARG A 158 -4.01 14.73 6.77
N LEU A 159 -3.99 13.83 5.79
CA LEU A 159 -3.15 13.92 4.60
C LEU A 159 -3.76 14.80 3.49
N HIS A 160 -5.08 14.99 3.49
CA HIS A 160 -5.84 15.69 2.44
C HIS A 160 -5.69 15.08 1.03
N THR A 161 -5.19 13.85 0.94
CA THR A 161 -4.60 13.22 -0.26
C THR A 161 -5.59 12.89 -1.37
N ARG A 162 -6.65 12.12 -1.10
CA ARG A 162 -7.65 11.76 -2.13
C ARG A 162 -8.80 12.79 -2.23
N GLY A 163 -8.66 13.93 -1.57
CA GLY A 163 -9.70 14.94 -1.45
C GLY A 163 -10.95 14.44 -0.74
N ARG A 164 -12.01 15.27 -0.72
CA ARG A 164 -13.22 14.97 0.07
C ARG A 164 -13.96 13.70 -0.41
N ARG A 165 -13.80 13.31 -1.69
CA ARG A 165 -14.56 12.20 -2.30
C ARG A 165 -14.33 10.87 -1.56
N GLU A 166 -13.09 10.58 -1.17
CA GLU A 166 -12.77 9.31 -0.51
C GLU A 166 -13.30 9.26 0.93
N ALA A 167 -13.27 10.39 1.64
CA ALA A 167 -13.86 10.50 2.97
C ALA A 167 -15.36 10.12 2.94
N ALA A 168 -16.12 10.53 1.91
CA ALA A 168 -17.52 10.11 1.77
C ALA A 168 -17.70 8.61 1.53
N THR A 169 -16.76 7.94 0.85
CA THR A 169 -16.75 6.48 0.70
C THR A 169 -16.46 5.80 2.04
N ILE A 170 -15.42 6.24 2.75
CA ILE A 170 -15.05 5.73 4.08
C ILE A 170 -16.20 5.91 5.09
N LEU A 171 -16.84 7.08 5.10
CA LEU A 171 -18.03 7.37 5.92
C LEU A 171 -19.23 6.49 5.57
N THR A 172 -19.39 6.09 4.31
CA THR A 172 -20.45 5.15 3.90
C THR A 172 -20.17 3.76 4.49
N ASN A 173 -18.94 3.26 4.33
CA ASN A 173 -18.53 1.95 4.86
C ASN A 173 -18.52 1.92 6.40
N LEU A 174 -18.21 3.06 7.04
CA LEU A 174 -18.32 3.24 8.50
C LEU A 174 -19.78 3.14 8.97
N ALA A 175 -20.73 3.70 8.22
CA ALA A 175 -22.16 3.58 8.52
C ALA A 175 -22.63 2.12 8.48
N GLU A 176 -22.23 1.35 7.46
CA GLU A 176 -22.55 -0.09 7.37
C GLU A 176 -21.99 -0.89 8.57
N ALA A 177 -20.77 -0.58 8.99
CA ALA A 177 -20.15 -1.20 10.17
C ALA A 177 -20.82 -0.79 11.51
N LEU A 178 -21.51 0.36 11.55
CA LEU A 178 -22.28 0.83 12.70
C LEU A 178 -23.69 0.20 12.74
N GLU A 179 -24.36 0.06 11.60
CA GLU A 179 -25.65 -0.67 11.48
C GLU A 179 -25.52 -2.14 11.87
N ALA A 180 -24.42 -2.79 11.44
CA ALA A 180 -24.11 -4.16 11.86
C ALA A 180 -23.85 -4.31 13.38
N GLN A 181 -23.77 -3.20 14.12
CA GLN A 181 -23.72 -3.14 15.59
C GLN A 181 -24.99 -2.52 16.22
N GLY A 182 -26.03 -2.22 15.43
CA GLY A 182 -27.27 -1.57 15.88
C GLY A 182 -27.14 -0.07 16.19
N ARG A 183 -26.05 0.59 15.80
CA ARG A 183 -25.74 2.00 16.11
C ARG A 183 -26.31 2.96 15.06
N GLU A 184 -27.61 2.81 14.79
CA GLU A 184 -28.39 3.50 13.75
C GLU A 184 -28.18 5.02 13.72
N HIS A 185 -28.14 5.68 14.88
CA HIS A 185 -27.98 7.13 14.97
C HIS A 185 -26.60 7.58 14.42
N GLU A 186 -25.52 6.91 14.82
CA GLU A 186 -24.17 7.22 14.31
C GLU A 186 -24.03 6.87 12.83
N ALA A 187 -24.64 5.77 12.38
CA ALA A 187 -24.69 5.40 10.97
C ALA A 187 -25.42 6.45 10.12
N ALA A 188 -26.55 6.98 10.62
CA ALA A 188 -27.28 8.06 9.98
C ALA A 188 -26.46 9.37 9.90
N GLN A 189 -25.70 9.70 10.95
CA GLN A 189 -24.76 10.85 10.94
C GLN A 189 -23.66 10.67 9.89
N CYS A 190 -22.99 9.50 9.86
CA CYS A 190 -21.93 9.21 8.88
C CYS A 190 -22.48 9.26 7.43
N ARG A 191 -23.69 8.73 7.21
CA ARG A 191 -24.38 8.84 5.92
C ARG A 191 -24.70 10.29 5.53
N GLN A 192 -25.07 11.14 6.48
CA GLN A 192 -25.38 12.53 6.16
C GLN A 192 -24.11 13.31 5.82
N GLU A 193 -23.03 13.15 6.59
CA GLU A 193 -21.72 13.74 6.27
C GLU A 193 -21.23 13.30 4.88
N ALA A 194 -21.37 12.02 4.55
CA ALA A 194 -21.05 11.49 3.22
C ALA A 194 -21.92 12.08 2.08
N LYS A 195 -23.19 12.42 2.34
CA LYS A 195 -24.06 13.12 1.37
C LYS A 195 -23.64 14.57 1.21
N ASP A 196 -23.43 15.28 2.31
CA ASP A 196 -23.08 16.71 2.32
C ASP A 196 -21.74 16.95 1.59
N ILE A 197 -20.80 16.02 1.74
CA ILE A 197 -19.54 16.00 0.98
C ILE A 197 -19.80 15.78 -0.51
N ARG A 198 -20.58 14.76 -0.89
CA ARG A 198 -20.89 14.44 -2.29
C ARG A 198 -21.65 15.59 -2.97
N HIS A 199 -22.55 16.25 -2.26
CA HIS A 199 -23.31 17.40 -2.74
C HIS A 199 -22.39 18.60 -3.08
N LYS A 200 -21.50 18.99 -2.15
CA LYS A 200 -20.52 20.07 -2.38
C LYS A 200 -19.62 19.77 -3.58
N LEU A 201 -19.15 18.52 -3.70
CA LEU A 201 -18.36 18.06 -4.85
C LEU A 201 -19.12 18.07 -6.20
N CYS A 202 -20.44 18.20 -6.20
CA CYS A 202 -21.26 18.40 -7.40
C CYS A 202 -21.60 19.88 -7.66
N GLU A 203 -21.46 20.76 -6.67
CA GLU A 203 -21.58 22.22 -6.81
C GLU A 203 -20.23 22.87 -7.19
N GLU A 204 -19.12 22.18 -6.93
CA GLU A 204 -17.74 22.55 -7.29
C GLU A 204 -17.32 22.08 -8.71
N CYS A 205 -18.28 21.73 -9.59
CA CYS A 205 -18.06 21.18 -10.94
C CYS A 205 -18.82 21.95 -12.04
#